data_AF-A0A9K3HS73-F1
#
_entry.id   AF-A0A9K3HS73-F1
#
_cell.length_a   1.000
_cell.length_b   1.000
_cell.length_c   1.000
_cell.angle_alpha   90.00
_cell.angle_beta   90.00
_cell.angle_gamma   90.00
#
_symmetry.space_group_name_H-M   'P 1'
#
loop_
_entity.id
_entity.type
_entity.pdbx_description
1 polymer ?
#
loop_
_entity_poly.entity_id
_entity_poly.type
_entity_poly.pdbx_seq_one_letter_code
_entity_poly.pdbx_strand_id
1 'polypeptide(L)' 'MDFSKHERQPLPISQGPEWSDVIPVSQNDAPNSVVQITYLERFTEILGYFQAIYLYAG' A
#
# COMPACT_ATOMS: atom_id res chain seq x y z
N MET A 1 -7.81 -16.10 -23.72
CA MET A 1 -7.41 -16.06 -22.31
C MET A 1 -8.66 -15.84 -21.50
N ASP A 2 -9.02 -16.82 -20.68
CA ASP A 2 -10.21 -16.78 -19.82
C ASP A 2 -9.87 -15.93 -18.59
N PHE A 3 -10.44 -14.72 -18.51
CA PHE A 3 -10.35 -13.85 -17.34
C PHE A 3 -11.36 -14.25 -16.24
N SER A 4 -12.04 -15.39 -16.41
CA SER A 4 -13.15 -15.81 -15.53
C SER A 4 -12.69 -16.50 -14.25
N LYS A 5 -11.38 -16.64 -14.03
CA LYS A 5 -10.87 -16.96 -12.70
C LYS A 5 -11.12 -15.71 -11.85
N HIS A 6 -12.13 -15.77 -11.00
CA HIS A 6 -12.33 -14.79 -9.94
C HIS A 6 -11.11 -14.85 -9.03
N GLU A 7 -10.07 -14.10 -9.39
CA GLU A 7 -8.89 -13.88 -8.58
C GLU A 7 -9.41 -13.19 -7.33
N ARG A 8 -9.57 -13.95 -6.24
CA ARG A 8 -9.91 -13.40 -4.93
C ARG A 8 -8.97 -12.24 -4.70
N GLN A 9 -9.52 -11.03 -4.56
CA GLN A 9 -8.71 -9.88 -4.24
C GLN A 9 -7.94 -10.21 -2.94
N PRO A 10 -6.62 -9.99 -2.90
CA PRO A 10 -5.85 -10.18 -1.67
C PRO A 10 -6.50 -9.38 -0.54
N LEU A 11 -6.49 -9.93 0.67
CA LEU A 11 -6.92 -9.18 1.84
C LEU A 11 -6.01 -7.94 2.00
N PRO A 12 -6.56 -6.79 2.44
CA PRO A 12 -5.77 -5.64 2.90
C PRO A 12 -4.63 -6.07 3.84
N ILE A 13 -3.49 -5.40 3.73
CA ILE A 13 -2.32 -5.69 4.58
C ILE A 13 -2.66 -5.41 6.04
N SER A 14 -3.49 -4.40 6.30
CA SER A 14 -3.97 -4.05 7.63
C SER A 14 -4.78 -5.16 8.32
N GLN A 15 -5.22 -6.19 7.58
CA GLN A 15 -5.91 -7.35 8.15
C GLN A 15 -4.96 -8.51 8.48
N GLY A 16 -3.70 -8.45 8.04
CA GLY A 16 -2.68 -9.44 8.38
C GLY A 16 -2.21 -9.27 9.82
N PRO A 17 -2.39 -10.26 10.71
CA PRO A 17 -1.95 -10.14 12.10
C PRO A 17 -0.44 -9.91 12.22
N GLU A 18 0.35 -10.38 11.25
CA GLU A 18 1.80 -10.19 11.18
C GLU A 18 2.25 -8.76 10.90
N TRP A 19 1.31 -7.87 10.56
CA TRP A 19 1.55 -6.45 10.27
C TRP A 19 0.98 -5.51 11.34
N SER A 20 0.44 -6.05 12.44
CA SER A 20 -0.29 -5.29 13.46
C SER A 20 0.57 -4.26 14.20
N ASP A 21 1.87 -4.48 14.25
CA ASP A 21 2.87 -3.66 14.92
C ASP A 21 3.47 -2.57 14.02
N VAL A 22 3.23 -2.61 12.70
CA VAL A 22 3.75 -1.62 11.77
C VAL A 22 2.69 -0.56 11.43
N ILE A 23 3.09 0.70 11.56
CA ILE A 23 2.25 1.86 11.29
C ILE A 23 2.55 2.34 9.86
N PRO A 24 1.60 2.28 8.92
CA PRO A 24 1.84 2.67 7.54
C PRO A 24 2.18 4.17 7.42
N VAL A 25 3.13 4.49 6.56
CA VAL A 25 3.58 5.87 6.30
C VAL A 25 2.92 6.37 5.02
N SER A 26 2.21 7.50 5.06
CA SER A 26 1.66 8.07 3.82
C SER A 26 2.76 8.62 2.92
N GLN A 27 2.56 8.46 1.61
CA GLN A 27 3.41 9.12 0.62
C GLN A 27 3.31 10.64 0.80
N ASN A 28 4.46 11.30 0.91
CA ASN A 28 4.53 12.76 0.99
C ASN A 28 4.59 13.35 -0.43
N ASP A 29 3.43 13.49 -1.06
CA ASP A 29 3.32 14.26 -2.30
C ASP A 29 3.45 15.75 -1.97
N ALA A 30 4.61 16.34 -2.29
CA ALA A 30 4.81 17.77 -2.11
C ALA A 30 3.73 18.56 -2.88
N PRO A 31 3.30 19.73 -2.38
CA PRO A 31 2.20 20.51 -2.95
C PRO A 31 2.41 20.95 -4.41
N ASN A 32 3.64 20.87 -4.93
CA ASN A 32 3.99 21.18 -6.32
C ASN A 32 4.45 19.94 -7.12
N SER A 33 4.03 18.73 -6.74
CA SER A 33 4.39 17.52 -7.49
C SER A 33 3.79 17.61 -8.90
N VAL A 34 4.67 17.68 -9.92
CA VAL A 34 4.30 17.85 -11.33
C VAL A 34 3.55 16.62 -11.87
N VAL A 35 3.60 15.48 -11.16
CA VAL A 35 2.93 14.24 -11.53
C VAL A 35 2.34 13.58 -10.28
N GLN A 36 1.15 14.01 -9.88
CA GLN A 36 0.35 13.27 -8.90
C GLN A 36 -0.30 12.07 -9.58
N ILE A 37 -0.05 10.87 -9.05
CA ILE A 37 -0.69 9.64 -9.51
C ILE A 37 -1.81 9.32 -8.52
N THR A 38 -3.06 9.40 -8.98
CA THR A 38 -4.19 8.93 -8.18
C THR A 38 -4.15 7.40 -8.12
N TYR A 39 -3.59 6.86 -7.04
CA TYR A 39 -3.55 5.43 -6.81
C TYR A 39 -4.93 4.88 -6.42
N LEU A 40 -5.18 3.61 -6.76
CA LEU A 40 -6.26 2.86 -6.10
C LEU A 40 -5.91 2.73 -4.61
N GLU A 41 -6.92 2.74 -3.74
CA GLU A 41 -6.75 2.66 -2.28
C GLU A 41 -5.82 1.52 -1.83
N ARG A 42 -5.96 0.34 -2.44
CA ARG A 42 -5.08 -0.82 -2.18
C ARG A 42 -3.60 -0.55 -2.48
N PHE A 43 -3.28 0.26 -3.48
CA PHE A 43 -1.89 0.59 -3.80
C PHE A 43 -1.32 1.59 -2.81
N THR A 44 -2.13 2.57 -2.38
CA THR A 44 -1.75 3.50 -1.31
C THR A 44 -1.43 2.76 -0.02
N GLU A 45 -2.24 1.77 0.35
CA GLU A 45 -1.99 0.92 1.52
C GLU A 45 -0.67 0.15 1.39
N ILE A 46 -0.46 -0.56 0.27
CA ILE A 46 0.76 -1.33 0.01
C ILE A 46 2.01 -0.44 0.12
N LEU A 47 1.99 0.73 -0.53
CA LEU A 47 3.12 1.65 -0.52
C LEU A 47 3.38 2.21 0.88
N GLY A 48 2.33 2.43 1.68
CA GLY A 48 2.51 2.93 3.03
C GLY A 48 3.13 1.92 4.00
N TYR A 49 2.75 0.65 3.90
CA TYR A 49 3.42 -0.43 4.64
C TYR A 49 4.87 -0.62 4.18
N PHE A 50 5.13 -0.57 2.87
CA PHE A 50 6.50 -0.63 2.33
C PHE A 50 7.39 0.49 2.87
N GLN A 51 6.88 1.73 2.89
CA GLN A 51 7.61 2.88 3.44
C GLN A 51 7.89 2.73 4.93
N ALA A 52 6.94 2.21 5.71
CA ALA A 52 7.12 1.98 7.14
C ALA A 52 8.28 1.00 7.40
N ILE A 53 8.34 -0.12 6.69
CA ILE A 53 9.44 -1.08 6.80
C ILE A 53 10.77 -0.41 6.43
N TYR A 54 10.80 0.28 5.29
CA TYR A 54 12.03 0.92 4.79
C TYR A 54 12.60 1.95 5.77
N LEU A 55 11.74 2.70 6.47
CA LEU A 55 12.16 3.76 7.38
C LEU A 55 12.47 3.26 8.80
N TYR A 56 11.79 2.20 9.27
CA TYR A 56 11.81 1.82 10.69
C TYR A 56 12.36 0.42 10.98
N ALA A 57 12.50 -0.46 9.99
CA ALA A 57 12.97 -1.84 10.22
C ALA A 57 14.51 -1.99 10.21
N GLY A 58 15.22 -1.03 10.81
CA GLY A 58 16.68 -1.03 10.97
C GLY A 58 17.17 -1.73 12.23
#